data_AF-A0A1F4FN34-F1
#
_entry.id   AF-A0A1F4FN34-F1
#
_cell.length_a   1.000
_cell.length_b   1.000
_cell.length_c   1.000
_cell.angle_alpha   90.00
_cell.angle_beta   90.00
_cell.angle_gamma   90.00
#
_symmetry.space_group_name_H-M   'P 1'
#
loop_
_entity.id
_entity.type
_entity.pdbx_description
1 polymer ?
#
loop_
_entity_poly.entity_id
_entity_poly.type
_entity_poly.pdbx_seq_one_letter_code
_entity_poly.pdbx_strand_id
1 'polypeptide(L)'
;MDLEELVARVDKARPGLIGLKVPPRVAATILRLAFQAIREELGRVDEGVVPVAGLGTFRVRSMVEMDEGERVTRKVVAFRYRQDDRLPG
;
A
#
# COMPACT_ATOMS: atom_id res chain seq x y z
N MET A 1 11.51 2.98 -6.10
CA MET A 1 10.52 3.85 -6.74
C MET A 1 10.10 4.87 -5.71
N ASP A 2 10.36 6.13 -5.99
CA ASP A 2 9.89 7.23 -5.15
C ASP A 2 8.44 7.61 -5.50
N LEU A 3 7.83 8.47 -4.69
CA LEU A 3 6.43 8.86 -4.88
C LEU A 3 6.23 9.78 -6.09
N GLU A 4 7.24 10.56 -6.49
CA GLU A 4 7.16 11.46 -7.63
C GLU A 4 7.23 10.68 -8.95
N GLU A 5 8.09 9.66 -9.00
CA GLU A 5 8.22 8.67 -10.07
C GLU A 5 6.94 7.84 -10.21
N LEU A 6 6.31 7.46 -9.09
CA LEU A 6 5.02 6.80 -9.10
C LEU A 6 3.93 7.71 -9.71
N VAL A 7 3.86 8.97 -9.28
CA VAL A 7 2.92 9.96 -9.84
C VAL A 7 3.14 10.13 -11.35
N ALA A 8 4.39 10.30 -11.79
CA ALA A 8 4.74 10.43 -13.19
C ALA A 8 4.37 9.17 -14.01
N ARG A 9 4.56 7.98 -13.44
CA ARG A 9 4.16 6.71 -14.06
C ARG A 9 2.64 6.57 -14.18
N VAL A 10 1.90 6.98 -13.16
CA VAL A 10 0.42 6.96 -13.18
C VAL A 10 -0.10 7.92 -14.26
N ASP A 11 0.43 9.14 -14.31
CA ASP A 11 0.03 10.13 -15.32
C ASP A 11 0.41 9.68 -16.74
N LYS A 12 1.58 9.05 -16.92
CA LYS A 12 1.98 8.46 -18.20
C LYS A 12 1.09 7.28 -18.62
N ALA A 13 0.74 6.41 -17.68
CA ALA A 13 -0.08 5.22 -17.96
C ALA A 13 -1.55 5.59 -18.23
N ARG A 14 -2.06 6.62 -17.55
CA ARG A 14 -3.42 7.12 -17.70
C ARG A 14 -3.42 8.65 -17.53
N PRO A 15 -3.21 9.37 -18.64
CA PRO A 15 -3.22 10.83 -18.63
C PRO A 15 -4.55 11.35 -18.10
N GLY A 16 -4.51 12.22 -17.08
CA GLY A 16 -5.73 12.78 -16.48
C GLY A 16 -6.46 11.86 -15.50
N LEU A 17 -5.89 10.72 -15.10
CA LEU A 17 -6.39 9.99 -13.91
C LEU A 17 -6.10 10.78 -12.63
N ILE A 18 -4.96 11.47 -12.60
CA ILE A 18 -4.68 12.59 -11.70
C ILE A 18 -5.27 13.86 -12.34
N GLY A 19 -6.51 13.78 -12.85
CA GLY A 19 -7.22 14.84 -13.54
C GLY A 19 -7.90 15.83 -12.59
N LEU A 20 -7.82 15.60 -11.29
CA LEU A 20 -7.90 16.69 -10.33
C LEU A 20 -6.71 17.62 -10.62
N LYS A 21 -6.95 18.92 -10.81
CA LYS A 21 -5.94 19.99 -11.01
C LYS A 21 -4.98 20.11 -9.81
N VAL A 22 -4.35 19.02 -9.43
CA VAL A 22 -3.57 18.82 -8.22
C VAL A 22 -2.13 18.78 -8.67
N PRO A 23 -1.30 19.74 -8.25
CA PRO A 23 0.11 19.76 -8.58
C PRO A 23 0.76 18.42 -8.22
N PRO A 24 1.73 17.92 -9.01
CA PRO A 24 2.38 16.62 -8.78
C PRO A 24 2.89 16.41 -7.34
N ARG A 25 3.42 17.47 -6.72
CA ARG A 25 3.86 17.46 -5.30
C ARG A 25 2.73 17.19 -4.31
N VAL A 26 1.55 17.74 -4.59
CA VAL A 26 0.35 17.53 -3.76
C VAL A 26 -0.16 16.10 -3.95
N ALA A 27 -0.18 15.59 -5.19
CA ALA A 27 -0.52 14.19 -5.47
C ALA A 27 0.42 13.21 -4.74
N ALA A 28 1.74 13.48 -4.77
CA ALA A 28 2.72 12.69 -4.04
C ALA A 28 2.48 12.74 -2.52
N THR A 29 2.09 13.89 -1.98
CA THR A 29 1.74 14.05 -0.56
C THR A 29 0.49 13.25 -0.19
N ILE A 30 -0.56 13.30 -1.02
CA ILE A 30 -1.79 12.51 -0.82
C ILE A 30 -1.47 11.01 -0.82
N LEU A 31 -0.67 10.55 -1.77
CA LEU A 31 -0.23 9.14 -1.82
C LEU A 31 0.57 8.77 -0.57
N ARG A 32 1.47 9.66 -0.11
CA ARG A 32 2.23 9.45 1.12
C ARG A 32 1.32 9.25 2.32
N LEU A 33 0.32 10.11 2.48
CA LEU A 33 -0.65 10.04 3.57
C LEU A 33 -1.50 8.77 3.48
N ALA A 34 -1.92 8.37 2.28
CA ALA A 34 -2.66 7.14 2.07
C ALA A 34 -1.83 5.90 2.47
N PHE A 35 -0.56 5.81 2.03
CA PHE A 35 0.33 4.73 2.44
C PHE A 35 0.62 4.74 3.93
N GLN A 36 0.75 5.92 4.53
CA GLN A 36 0.94 6.05 5.97
C GLN A 36 -0.27 5.53 6.75
N ALA A 37 -1.49 5.91 6.35
CA ALA A 37 -2.71 5.41 6.97
C ALA A 37 -2.83 3.87 6.87
N ILE A 38 -2.51 3.30 5.70
CA ILE A 38 -2.45 1.84 5.53
C ILE A 38 -1.41 1.22 6.47
N ARG A 39 -0.22 1.82 6.58
CA ARG A 39 0.83 1.33 7.48
C ARG A 39 0.40 1.38 8.95
N GLU A 40 -0.24 2.45 9.38
CA GLU A 40 -0.74 2.59 10.76
C GLU A 40 -1.80 1.53 11.06
N GLU A 41 -2.72 1.29 10.12
CA GLU A 41 -3.75 0.26 10.26
C GLU A 41 -3.13 -1.14 10.35
N LEU A 42 -2.17 -1.46 9.48
CA LEU A 42 -1.42 -2.71 9.53
C LEU A 42 -0.60 -2.83 10.82
N GLY A 43 -0.15 -1.71 11.40
CA GLY A 43 0.55 -1.67 12.68
C GLY A 43 -0.32 -2.14 13.84
N ARG A 44 -1.61 -1.79 13.84
CA ARG A 44 -2.57 -2.11 14.91
C ARG A 44 -3.12 -3.54 14.88
N VAL A 45 -3.06 -4.21 13.73
CA VAL A 45 -3.61 -5.55 13.56
C VAL A 45 -2.58 -6.59 13.92
N ASP A 46 -2.73 -7.31 15.03
CA ASP A 46 -1.74 -8.33 15.45
C ASP A 46 -1.65 -9.48 14.43
N GLU A 47 -2.79 -10.06 14.07
CA GLU A 47 -2.92 -11.04 13.00
C GLU A 47 -4.25 -10.88 12.27
N GLY A 48 -4.28 -11.21 10.98
CA GLY A 48 -5.54 -11.21 10.23
C GLY A 48 -5.40 -10.74 8.79
N VAL A 49 -6.52 -10.25 8.26
CA VAL A 49 -6.66 -9.85 6.86
C VAL A 49 -7.26 -8.44 6.82
N VAL A 50 -6.53 -7.49 6.25
CA VAL A 50 -6.92 -6.08 6.12
C VAL A 50 -7.23 -5.78 4.65
N PRO A 51 -8.51 -5.67 4.27
CA PRO A 51 -8.89 -5.28 2.92
C PRO A 51 -8.72 -3.77 2.72
N VAL A 52 -8.15 -3.39 1.58
CA VAL A 52 -8.07 -2.00 1.11
C VAL A 52 -8.88 -1.90 -0.18
N ALA A 53 -10.02 -1.20 -0.10
CA ALA A 53 -10.92 -1.01 -1.23
C ALA A 53 -10.17 -0.38 -2.43
N GLY A 54 -10.41 -0.92 -3.63
CA GLY A 54 -9.78 -0.46 -4.87
C GLY A 54 -8.30 -0.85 -5.05
N LEU A 55 -7.68 -1.55 -4.09
CA LEU A 55 -6.28 -1.98 -4.19
C LEU A 55 -6.13 -3.50 -4.03
N GLY A 56 -6.60 -4.05 -2.92
CA GLY A 56 -6.33 -5.45 -2.61
C GLY A 56 -6.43 -5.73 -1.13
N THR A 57 -5.72 -6.77 -0.71
CA THR A 57 -5.82 -7.27 0.65
C THR A 57 -4.43 -7.52 1.22
N PHE A 58 -4.21 -7.05 2.44
CA PHE A 58 -3.02 -7.34 3.22
C PHE A 58 -3.32 -8.48 4.19
N ARG A 59 -2.42 -9.44 4.29
CA ARG A 59 -2.46 -10.52 5.28
C ARG A 59 -1.33 -10.32 6.26
N VAL A 60 -1.68 -10.23 7.53
CA VAL A 60 -0.75 -10.04 8.65
C VAL A 60 -0.66 -11.34 9.44
N ARG A 61 0.56 -11.80 9.71
CA ARG A 61 0.85 -12.98 10.52
C ARG A 61 2.02 -12.68 11.46
N SER A 62 1.99 -13.22 12.66
CA SER A 62 3.17 -13.28 13.52
C SER A 62 3.94 -14.55 13.22
N MET A 63 5.26 -14.43 13.07
CA MET A 63 6.15 -15.55 12.84
C MET A 63 7.24 -15.50 13.90
N VAL A 64 7.43 -16.63 14.60
CA VAL A 64 8.54 -16.78 15.53
C VAL A 64 9.73 -17.28 14.72
N GLU A 65 10.76 -16.46 14.61
CA GLU A 65 12.06 -16.86 14.07
C GLU A 65 13.06 -17.04 15.23
N MET A 66 14.03 -17.94 15.04
CA MET A 66 15.24 -17.91 15.85
C MET A 66 16.24 -17.00 15.15
N ASP A 67 16.63 -15.92 15.83
CA ASP A 67 17.66 -15.00 15.38
C ASP A 67 18.77 -15.02 16.46
N GLU A 68 19.98 -15.39 16.07
CA GLU A 68 21.16 -15.48 16.97
C GLU A 68 20.94 -16.32 18.26
N GLY A 69 20.02 -17.29 18.22
CA GLY A 69 19.69 -18.15 19.38
C GLY A 69 18.56 -17.61 20.26
N GLU A 70 18.02 -16.42 19.97
CA GLU A 70 16.85 -15.86 20.63
C GLU A 70 15.57 -16.06 19.81
N ARG A 71 14.44 -16.28 20.50
CA ARG A 71 13.12 -16.33 19.85
C ARG A 71 12.63 -14.91 19.60
N VAL A 72 12.66 -14.47 18.35
CA VAL A 72 12.15 -13.16 17.93
C VAL A 72 10.79 -13.36 17.25
N THR A 73 9.76 -12.68 17.76
CA THR A 73 8.46 -12.64 17.07
C THR A 73 8.48 -11.50 16.07
N ARG A 74 8.40 -11.81 14.77
CA ARG A 74 8.33 -10.84 13.68
C ARG A 74 6.96 -10.82 13.05
N LYS A 75 6.50 -9.63 12.69
CA LYS A 75 5.26 -9.41 11.98
C LYS A 75 5.51 -9.45 10.48
N VAL A 76 4.90 -10.42 9.81
CA VAL A 76 5.01 -10.59 8.35
C VAL A 76 3.73 -10.08 7.71
N VAL A 77 3.88 -9.16 6.76
CA VAL A 77 2.78 -8.59 5.98
C VAL A 77 2.93 -9.02 4.53
N ALA A 78 1.93 -9.75 4.02
CA ALA A 78 1.84 -10.15 2.62
C ALA A 78 0.71 -9.40 1.90
N PHE A 79 0.96 -8.91 0.69
CA PHE A 79 -0.06 -8.22 -0.10
C PHE A 79 -0.57 -9.11 -1.24
N ARG A 80 -1.89 -9.10 -1.46
CA ARG A 80 -2.55 -9.71 -2.61
C ARG A 80 -3.37 -8.64 -3.32
N TYR A 81 -3.01 -8.35 -4.57
CA TYR A 81 -3.82 -7.50 -5.44
C TYR A 81 -5.18 -8.15 -5.69
N ARG A 82 -6.26 -7.35 -5.61
CA ARG A 82 -7.60 -7.82 -5.98
C ARG A 82 -7.81 -7.51 -7.45
N GLN A 83 -7.66 -8.52 -8.30
CA GLN A 83 -8.00 -8.45 -9.71
C GLN A 83 -9.52 -8.69 -9.82
N ASP A 84 -10.31 -7.64 -9.64
CA ASP A 84 -11.76 -7.69 -9.88
C ASP A 84 -12.23 -6.39 -10.56
N ASP A 85 -13.13 -6.56 -11.52
CA ASP A 85 -13.26 -5.85 -12.80
C ASP A 85 -13.75 -4.39 -12.77
N ARG A 86 -13.37 -3.65 -13.84
CA ARG A 86 -13.83 -2.32 -14.32
C ARG A 86 -13.17 -1.08 -13.71
N LEU A 87 -12.08 -0.66 -14.34
CA LEU A 87 -11.92 0.76 -14.64
C LEU A 87 -12.54 0.99 -16.03
N PRO A 88 -13.55 1.85 -16.21
CA PRO A 88 -14.00 2.19 -17.56
C PRO A 88 -12.82 2.79 -18.33
N GLY A 89 -12.73 2.39 -19.61
CA GLY A 89 -11.73 2.85 -20.56
C GLY A 89 -11.88 4.32 -20.93
#